data_AF-A0A1X7V846-F1
#
_entry.id   AF-A0A1X7V846-F1
#
_cell.length_a   1.000
_cell.length_b   1.000
_cell.length_c   1.000
_cell.angle_alpha   90.00
_cell.angle_beta   90.00
_cell.angle_gamma   90.00
#
_symmetry.space_group_name_H-M   'P 1'
#
loop_
_entity.id
_entity.type
_entity.pdbx_description
1 polymer ?
#
loop_
_entity_poly.entity_id
_entity_poly.type
_entity_poly.pdbx_seq_one_letter_code
_entity_poly.pdbx_strand_id
1 'polypeptide(L)'
;MKTIASLICLVTYLTCTCAMREWPIAIDMACSKALSVVACTFEFTNMAAEDYYILTSDSPLEGLYSPFVAVYHNGRHVQYEGLIGFRLPPRKQDFQLIKAGQVISATVQISDAFTFGSDGLYTIRYNKPLKFITGKEMEYEAYVSGITSRIERVRVSEVRESVYIDLMDTHLLTRPVRMEAVLSAQKPDHIVHIDSCGSAQYIGGTSQQQSDTTKAHKLLCDKLQKAYDAVGNNDLYKTWFGIYDGGRATTVKSIYKKSKDGLTNTDVTYDFKNGLDICKARNWRAFTYDDSKTVWLCGPYGYDSITTYCTTNGAYSKEHVLAHEWSHAFGHTNDYADGYGAENCKNLAKKNPPTEAIDNADNYAFYYCYNGATSFEFDF
;
A
#
# COMPACT_ATOMS: atom_id res chain seq x y z
N MET A 1 -36.58 66.92 34.56
CA MET A 1 -35.53 65.91 34.84
C MET A 1 -35.89 64.62 34.12
N LYS A 2 -35.04 64.24 33.15
CA LYS A 2 -34.72 62.90 32.63
C LYS A 2 -35.85 62.03 32.03
N THR A 3 -35.99 62.14 30.72
CA THR A 3 -36.51 61.13 29.80
C THR A 3 -35.56 59.93 29.77
N ILE A 4 -36.05 58.72 30.07
CA ILE A 4 -35.27 57.47 29.96
C ILE A 4 -35.66 56.80 28.63
N ALA A 5 -34.76 56.84 27.66
CA ALA A 5 -34.87 56.08 26.43
C ALA A 5 -34.42 54.63 26.71
N SER A 6 -35.33 53.68 26.54
CA SER A 6 -35.06 52.25 26.68
C SER A 6 -34.33 51.76 25.42
N LEU A 7 -33.03 51.49 25.57
CA LEU A 7 -32.19 50.92 24.51
C LEU A 7 -32.49 49.41 24.41
N ILE A 8 -33.21 49.00 23.38
CA ILE A 8 -33.40 47.57 23.05
C ILE A 8 -32.10 47.11 22.38
N CYS A 9 -31.24 46.44 23.15
CA CYS A 9 -30.03 45.81 22.63
C CYS A 9 -30.44 44.49 21.94
N LEU A 10 -30.64 44.54 20.62
CA LEU A 10 -30.82 43.34 19.80
C LEU A 10 -29.47 42.62 19.76
N VAL A 11 -29.32 41.59 20.60
CA VAL A 11 -28.18 40.66 20.51
C VAL A 11 -28.47 39.74 19.33
N THR A 12 -28.01 40.13 18.14
CA THR A 12 -27.93 39.24 17.00
C THR A 12 -26.83 38.23 17.29
N TYR A 13 -27.22 37.01 17.69
CA TYR A 13 -26.35 35.86 17.59
C TYR A 13 -26.04 35.64 16.11
N LEU A 14 -24.92 36.20 15.64
CA LEU A 14 -24.25 35.64 14.47
C LEU A 14 -23.78 34.26 14.90
N THR A 15 -24.59 33.23 14.64
CA THR A 15 -24.07 31.88 14.49
C THR A 15 -23.10 31.96 13.33
N CYS A 16 -21.83 32.11 13.64
CA CYS A 16 -20.76 31.83 12.70
C CYS A 16 -20.89 30.33 12.40
N THR A 17 -21.68 30.00 11.39
CA THR A 17 -21.51 28.75 10.66
C THR A 17 -20.17 28.89 9.97
N CYS A 18 -19.10 28.66 10.74
CA CYS A 18 -17.92 28.05 10.17
C CYS A 18 -18.45 26.79 9.51
N ALA A 19 -18.68 26.85 8.20
CA ALA A 19 -18.72 25.68 7.35
C ALA A 19 -17.32 25.08 7.47
N MET A 20 -17.07 24.38 8.59
CA MET A 20 -16.09 23.32 8.61
C MET A 20 -16.50 22.49 7.41
N ARG A 21 -15.60 22.37 6.45
CA ARG A 21 -15.83 21.63 5.23
C ARG A 21 -15.96 20.17 5.67
N GLU A 22 -17.15 19.78 6.14
CA GLU A 22 -17.44 18.42 6.56
C GLU A 22 -17.25 17.59 5.32
N TRP A 23 -16.25 16.73 5.38
CA TRP A 23 -15.99 15.74 4.36
C TRP A 23 -17.29 14.93 4.18
N PRO A 24 -17.69 14.62 2.94
CA PRO A 24 -19.01 14.06 2.69
C PRO A 24 -19.20 12.67 3.31
N ILE A 25 -18.11 12.00 3.67
CA ILE A 25 -18.12 10.66 4.26
C ILE A 25 -17.44 10.73 5.62
N ALA A 26 -18.19 10.42 6.67
CA ALA A 26 -17.67 10.20 8.01
C ALA A 26 -17.33 8.72 8.21
N ILE A 27 -16.33 8.44 9.04
CA ILE A 27 -16.03 7.08 9.52
C ILE A 27 -16.24 7.06 11.02
N ASP A 28 -16.92 6.02 11.49
CA ASP A 28 -16.85 5.57 12.88
C ASP A 28 -16.17 4.20 12.93
N MET A 29 -15.51 3.89 14.03
CA MET A 29 -14.90 2.57 14.23
C MET A 29 -15.07 2.08 15.66
N ALA A 30 -15.28 0.77 15.78
CA ALA A 30 -15.36 0.05 17.05
C ALA A 30 -14.55 -1.23 16.95
N CYS A 31 -13.80 -1.56 17.99
CA CYS A 31 -13.04 -2.80 18.08
C CYS A 31 -13.45 -3.58 19.31
N SER A 32 -13.47 -4.90 19.20
CA SER A 32 -13.79 -5.79 20.31
C SER A 32 -12.98 -7.08 20.23
N LYS A 33 -12.72 -7.65 21.42
CA LYS A 33 -12.26 -9.03 21.55
C LYS A 33 -13.47 -9.93 21.58
N ALA A 34 -13.54 -10.89 20.67
CA ALA A 34 -14.55 -11.95 20.66
C ALA A 34 -13.84 -13.30 20.70
N LEU A 35 -13.97 -14.05 21.80
CA LEU A 35 -13.24 -15.30 22.02
C LEU A 35 -11.72 -15.12 21.84
N SER A 36 -11.15 -15.76 20.83
CA SER A 36 -9.74 -15.74 20.48
C SER A 36 -9.40 -14.72 19.39
N VAL A 37 -10.31 -13.85 18.96
CA VAL A 37 -10.03 -12.87 17.89
C VAL A 37 -10.23 -11.44 18.35
N VAL A 38 -9.48 -10.52 17.75
CA VAL A 38 -9.71 -9.08 17.87
C VAL A 38 -10.20 -8.59 16.52
N ALA A 39 -11.41 -8.05 16.48
CA ALA A 39 -12.03 -7.55 15.26
C ALA A 39 -12.40 -6.07 15.41
N CYS A 40 -12.30 -5.34 14.30
CA CYS A 40 -12.75 -3.95 14.20
C CYS A 40 -13.81 -3.83 13.12
N THR A 41 -14.89 -3.15 13.45
CA THR A 41 -15.96 -2.74 12.54
C THR A 41 -15.79 -1.26 12.24
N PHE A 42 -15.97 -0.92 10.98
CA PHE A 42 -15.85 0.43 10.45
C PHE A 42 -17.16 0.78 9.75
N GLU A 43 -17.78 1.88 10.14
CA GLU A 43 -19.02 2.39 9.55
C GLU A 43 -18.72 3.66 8.76
N PHE A 44 -19.05 3.64 7.48
CA PHE A 44 -18.90 4.77 6.57
C PHE A 44 -20.28 5.39 6.37
N THR A 45 -20.43 6.66 6.72
CA THR A 45 -21.70 7.39 6.60
C THR A 45 -21.55 8.49 5.55
N ASN A 46 -22.35 8.42 4.49
CA ASN A 46 -22.47 9.54 3.55
C ASN A 46 -23.40 10.60 4.12
N MET A 47 -22.80 11.69 4.61
CA MET A 47 -23.49 12.83 5.23
C MET A 47 -24.07 13.82 4.19
N ALA A 48 -23.80 13.60 2.90
CA ALA A 48 -24.23 14.48 1.83
C ALA A 48 -25.57 14.06 1.21
N ALA A 49 -26.12 14.97 0.39
CA ALA A 49 -27.34 14.75 -0.39
C ALA A 49 -27.08 14.15 -1.79
N GLU A 50 -25.84 13.78 -2.11
CA GLU A 50 -25.46 13.15 -3.38
C GLU A 50 -24.75 11.81 -3.15
N ASP A 51 -24.73 10.97 -4.19
CA ASP A 51 -24.08 9.67 -4.17
C ASP A 51 -22.56 9.80 -4.33
N TYR A 52 -21.81 8.98 -3.58
CA TYR A 52 -20.36 8.88 -3.68
C TYR A 52 -19.92 7.43 -3.94
N TYR A 53 -18.72 7.31 -4.48
CA TYR A 53 -18.02 6.06 -4.69
C TYR A 53 -16.73 6.09 -3.88
N ILE A 54 -16.58 5.19 -2.91
CA ILE A 54 -15.40 5.05 -2.06
C ILE A 54 -14.46 4.04 -2.71
N LEU A 55 -13.21 4.42 -2.95
CA LEU A 55 -12.17 3.49 -3.37
C LEU A 55 -11.93 2.48 -2.24
N THR A 56 -12.01 1.19 -2.53
CA THR A 56 -11.97 0.16 -1.48
C THR A 56 -10.56 -0.11 -0.97
N SER A 57 -9.52 0.11 -1.80
CA SER A 57 -8.13 -0.06 -1.40
C SER A 57 -7.74 0.83 -0.22
N ASP A 58 -6.76 0.40 0.57
CA ASP A 58 -6.32 1.10 1.79
C ASP A 58 -7.47 1.33 2.79
N SER A 59 -8.47 0.44 2.78
CA SER A 59 -9.64 0.49 3.66
C SER A 59 -10.15 -0.92 3.97
N PRO A 60 -10.96 -1.10 5.05
CA PRO A 60 -11.57 -2.38 5.39
C PRO A 60 -12.57 -2.88 4.33
N LEU A 61 -13.00 -2.03 3.38
CA LEU A 61 -13.91 -2.42 2.30
C LEU A 61 -13.27 -3.40 1.32
N GLU A 62 -11.93 -3.42 1.20
CA GLU A 62 -11.20 -4.42 0.41
C GLU A 62 -10.84 -5.66 1.25
N GLY A 63 -10.91 -5.55 2.58
CA GLY A 63 -10.36 -6.51 3.53
C GLY A 63 -8.99 -6.08 4.08
N LEU A 64 -8.35 -6.96 4.86
CA LEU A 64 -7.07 -6.68 5.53
C LEU A 64 -5.86 -6.98 4.63
N TYR A 65 -5.73 -6.19 3.56
CA TYR A 65 -4.69 -6.33 2.52
C TYR A 65 -3.75 -5.11 2.42
N SER A 66 -3.79 -4.26 3.43
CA SER A 66 -2.94 -3.08 3.56
C SER A 66 -2.93 -2.67 5.04
N PRO A 67 -1.89 -1.96 5.50
CA PRO A 67 -1.82 -1.47 6.88
C PRO A 67 -2.67 -0.18 7.04
N PHE A 68 -3.98 -0.26 6.78
CA PHE A 68 -4.92 0.88 6.92
C PHE A 68 -5.32 1.19 8.38
N VAL A 69 -4.89 0.35 9.31
CA VAL A 69 -4.87 0.64 10.74
C VAL A 69 -3.45 0.58 11.26
N ALA A 70 -3.12 1.45 12.22
CA ALA A 70 -1.92 1.38 13.03
C ALA A 70 -2.30 0.93 14.45
N VAL A 71 -1.55 -0.04 14.99
CA VAL A 71 -1.77 -0.57 16.33
C VAL A 71 -0.62 -0.14 17.23
N TYR A 72 -0.95 0.29 18.44
CA TYR A 72 0.02 0.64 19.47
C TYR A 72 -0.32 -0.09 20.77
N HIS A 73 0.69 -0.64 21.44
CA HIS A 73 0.59 -1.20 22.79
C HIS A 73 1.41 -0.33 23.74
N ASN A 74 0.77 0.27 24.74
CA ASN A 74 1.44 1.20 25.67
C ASN A 74 2.30 2.27 24.96
N GLY A 75 1.79 2.82 23.85
CA GLY A 75 2.47 3.84 23.04
C GLY A 75 3.56 3.32 22.09
N ARG A 76 3.87 2.02 22.10
CA ARG A 76 4.82 1.40 21.16
C ARG A 76 4.08 0.83 19.96
N HIS A 77 4.60 1.08 18.76
CA HIS A 77 4.04 0.55 17.52
C HIS A 77 4.09 -0.98 17.51
N VAL A 78 3.00 -1.61 17.10
CA VAL A 78 2.91 -3.05 16.81
C VAL A 78 3.00 -3.22 15.30
N GLN A 79 3.93 -4.05 14.85
CA GLN A 79 4.18 -4.26 13.42
C GLN A 79 2.96 -4.91 12.74
N TYR A 80 2.65 -4.44 11.53
CA TYR A 80 1.70 -5.12 10.65
C TYR A 80 2.40 -6.33 10.01
N GLU A 81 1.80 -7.51 10.14
CA GLU A 81 2.32 -8.79 9.65
C GLU A 81 1.42 -9.38 8.54
N GLY A 82 0.47 -8.59 8.04
CA GLY A 82 -0.49 -9.00 7.02
C GLY A 82 0.03 -8.84 5.59
N LEU A 83 -0.85 -9.17 4.63
CA LEU A 83 -0.55 -9.06 3.20
C LEU A 83 -0.37 -7.59 2.79
N ILE A 84 0.62 -7.33 1.95
CA ILE A 84 0.85 -6.03 1.29
C ILE A 84 0.75 -6.25 -0.22
N GLY A 85 -0.29 -5.69 -0.85
CA GLY A 85 -0.59 -5.94 -2.27
C GLY A 85 -0.30 -4.75 -3.18
N PHE A 86 0.46 -4.97 -4.25
CA PHE A 86 0.70 -3.98 -5.30
C PHE A 86 -0.56 -3.72 -6.09
N ARG A 87 -1.12 -2.53 -5.95
CA ARG A 87 -2.34 -2.10 -6.64
C ARG A 87 -2.02 -1.29 -7.88
N LEU A 88 -2.72 -1.59 -8.97
CA LEU A 88 -2.73 -0.76 -10.17
C LEU A 88 -3.70 0.42 -10.00
N PRO A 89 -3.59 1.45 -10.88
CA PRO A 89 -4.58 2.52 -10.90
C PRO A 89 -6.01 1.96 -10.91
N PRO A 90 -6.89 2.50 -10.07
CA PRO A 90 -8.17 1.88 -9.80
C PRO A 90 -9.08 1.96 -11.03
N ARG A 91 -9.96 0.98 -11.14
CA ARG A 91 -11.02 0.88 -12.14
C ARG A 91 -12.36 1.07 -11.46
N LYS A 92 -13.43 1.25 -12.22
CA LYS A 92 -14.80 1.40 -11.67
C LYS A 92 -15.18 0.33 -10.63
N GLN A 93 -14.79 -0.92 -10.86
CA GLN A 93 -15.07 -2.06 -9.97
C GLN A 93 -14.32 -2.02 -8.63
N ASP A 94 -13.27 -1.20 -8.53
CA ASP A 94 -12.48 -1.03 -7.31
C ASP A 94 -13.13 0.02 -6.36
N PHE A 95 -14.31 0.53 -6.72
CA PHE A 95 -15.07 1.47 -5.90
C PHE A 95 -16.39 0.88 -5.40
N GLN A 96 -16.73 1.20 -4.16
CA GLN A 96 -18.00 0.89 -3.52
C GLN A 96 -18.92 2.10 -3.53
N LEU A 97 -20.12 1.97 -4.11
CA LEU A 97 -21.16 3.00 -4.05
C LEU A 97 -21.68 3.15 -2.61
N ILE A 98 -21.82 4.40 -2.17
CA ILE A 98 -22.54 4.83 -0.97
C ILE A 98 -23.53 5.93 -1.35
N LYS A 99 -24.83 5.64 -1.23
CA LYS A 99 -25.89 6.59 -1.60
C LYS A 99 -25.97 7.75 -0.61
N ALA A 100 -26.61 8.84 -1.01
CA ALA A 100 -26.93 9.96 -0.11
C ALA A 100 -27.59 9.47 1.19
N GLY A 101 -27.04 9.86 2.35
CA GLY A 101 -27.53 9.47 3.68
C GLY A 101 -27.29 7.99 4.05
N GLN A 102 -26.65 7.19 3.20
CA GLN A 102 -26.45 5.77 3.45
C GLN A 102 -25.30 5.54 4.43
N VAL A 103 -25.45 4.51 5.28
CA VAL A 103 -24.37 3.89 6.04
C VAL A 103 -24.01 2.55 5.42
N ILE A 104 -22.72 2.29 5.22
CA ILE A 104 -22.18 0.96 4.89
C ILE A 104 -21.15 0.58 5.95
N SER A 105 -20.94 -0.72 6.16
CA SER A 105 -19.96 -1.18 7.15
C SER A 105 -19.11 -2.33 6.63
N ALA A 106 -17.91 -2.42 7.18
CA ALA A 106 -17.01 -3.55 6.99
C ALA A 106 -16.40 -3.95 8.33
N THR A 107 -16.19 -5.25 8.53
CA THR A 107 -15.53 -5.79 9.72
C THR A 107 -14.33 -6.61 9.29
N VAL A 108 -13.18 -6.36 9.92
CA VAL A 108 -11.96 -7.14 9.72
C VAL A 108 -11.46 -7.71 11.05
N GLN A 109 -10.92 -8.92 11.02
CA GLN A 109 -10.24 -9.54 12.15
C GLN A 109 -8.79 -9.04 12.15
N ILE A 110 -8.50 -7.99 12.92
CA ILE A 110 -7.15 -7.40 12.92
C ILE A 110 -6.09 -8.33 13.55
N SER A 111 -6.50 -9.32 14.35
CA SER A 111 -5.62 -10.40 14.82
C SER A 111 -5.06 -11.29 13.70
N ASP A 112 -5.58 -11.18 12.47
CA ASP A 112 -5.02 -11.87 11.30
C ASP A 112 -3.77 -11.15 10.74
N ALA A 113 -3.51 -9.91 11.14
CA ALA A 113 -2.35 -9.13 10.71
C ALA A 113 -1.55 -8.47 11.84
N PHE A 114 -1.95 -8.62 13.10
CA PHE A 114 -1.22 -8.09 14.26
C PHE A 114 -1.08 -9.15 15.35
N THR A 115 0.13 -9.38 15.83
CA THR A 115 0.36 -10.17 17.05
C THR A 115 0.12 -9.34 18.32
N PHE A 116 -0.96 -9.64 19.03
CA PHE A 116 -1.22 -9.11 20.37
C PHE A 116 -0.44 -9.92 21.41
N GLY A 117 0.81 -9.52 21.67
CA GLY A 117 1.76 -10.32 22.44
C GLY A 117 1.67 -10.20 23.97
N SER A 118 0.92 -9.23 24.51
CA SER A 118 0.89 -8.97 25.95
C SER A 118 -0.39 -8.25 26.34
N ASP A 119 -0.83 -8.46 27.58
CA ASP A 119 -2.05 -7.84 28.09
C ASP A 119 -1.90 -6.32 28.26
N GLY A 120 -3.03 -5.61 28.30
CA GLY A 120 -3.13 -4.19 28.60
C GLY A 120 -3.74 -3.35 27.48
N LEU A 121 -3.49 -2.04 27.55
CA LEU A 121 -4.14 -1.06 26.68
C LEU A 121 -3.52 -1.02 25.27
N TYR A 122 -4.37 -1.24 24.29
CA TYR A 122 -4.07 -1.05 22.88
C TYR A 122 -4.80 0.18 22.32
N THR A 123 -4.11 0.93 21.47
CA THR A 123 -4.70 1.98 20.63
C THR A 123 -4.67 1.51 19.19
N ILE A 124 -5.85 1.46 18.57
CA ILE A 124 -6.02 1.08 17.16
C ILE A 124 -6.50 2.32 16.43
N ARG A 125 -5.72 2.80 15.46
CA ARG A 125 -5.99 4.05 14.74
C ARG A 125 -6.18 3.79 13.25
N TYR A 126 -7.24 4.33 12.65
CA TYR A 126 -7.35 4.40 11.20
C TYR A 126 -6.26 5.36 10.66
N ASN A 127 -5.37 4.90 9.78
CA ASN A 127 -4.12 5.61 9.45
C ASN A 127 -3.94 5.93 7.96
N LYS A 128 -4.92 5.66 7.11
CA LYS A 128 -4.92 6.03 5.69
C LYS A 128 -6.00 7.08 5.43
N PRO A 129 -5.89 7.90 4.38
CA PRO A 129 -7.00 8.76 4.00
C PRO A 129 -8.06 7.96 3.22
N LEU A 130 -9.31 8.42 3.28
CA LEU A 130 -10.33 7.93 2.36
C LEU A 130 -10.14 8.53 0.98
N LYS A 131 -10.35 7.69 -0.04
CA LYS A 131 -10.37 8.11 -1.43
C LYS A 131 -11.75 7.92 -2.01
N PHE A 132 -12.29 8.93 -2.67
CA PHE A 132 -13.65 8.88 -3.18
C PHE A 132 -13.87 9.79 -4.39
N ILE A 133 -14.93 9.52 -5.15
CA ILE A 133 -15.43 10.38 -6.23
C ILE A 133 -16.95 10.50 -6.16
N THR A 134 -17.50 11.59 -6.70
CA THR A 134 -18.95 11.79 -6.83
C THR A 134 -19.54 10.82 -7.86
N GLY A 135 -20.86 10.58 -7.80
CA GLY A 135 -21.55 9.80 -8.82
C GLY A 135 -21.40 10.37 -10.25
N LYS A 136 -21.38 11.70 -10.39
CA LYS A 136 -21.14 12.38 -11.67
C LYS A 136 -19.72 12.16 -12.19
N GLU A 137 -18.72 12.26 -11.32
CA GLU A 137 -17.33 11.95 -11.67
C GLU A 137 -17.21 10.47 -12.08
N MET A 138 -17.84 9.54 -11.36
CA MET A 138 -17.84 8.13 -11.75
C MET A 138 -18.48 7.88 -13.13
N GLU A 139 -19.58 8.56 -13.44
CA GLU A 139 -20.23 8.44 -14.75
C GLU A 139 -19.36 9.01 -15.88
N TYR A 140 -18.79 10.20 -15.66
CA TYR A 140 -17.87 10.84 -16.61
C TYR A 140 -16.61 10.00 -16.84
N GLU A 141 -15.97 9.56 -15.75
CA GLU A 141 -14.78 8.71 -15.81
C GLU A 141 -15.13 7.37 -16.46
N ALA A 142 -16.28 6.75 -16.18
CA ALA A 142 -16.70 5.52 -16.87
C ALA A 142 -16.91 5.72 -18.39
N TYR A 143 -17.39 6.90 -18.80
CA TYR A 143 -17.55 7.25 -20.21
C TYR A 143 -16.20 7.47 -20.91
N VAL A 144 -15.30 8.27 -20.32
CA VAL A 144 -13.97 8.58 -20.88
C VAL A 144 -13.02 7.38 -20.79
N SER A 145 -13.04 6.66 -19.65
CA SER A 145 -12.27 5.43 -19.44
C SER A 145 -12.80 4.24 -20.23
N GLY A 146 -13.88 4.36 -21.01
CA GLY A 146 -14.15 3.44 -22.11
C GLY A 146 -12.96 3.27 -23.07
N ILE A 147 -11.99 4.20 -23.03
CA ILE A 147 -10.74 4.20 -23.81
C ILE A 147 -9.52 3.68 -23.02
N THR A 148 -9.47 3.80 -21.68
CA THR A 148 -8.28 3.47 -20.85
C THR A 148 -8.54 2.57 -19.62
N SER A 149 -9.80 2.30 -19.29
CA SER A 149 -10.34 1.53 -18.15
C SER A 149 -9.92 1.96 -16.74
N ARG A 150 -9.30 3.13 -16.56
CA ARG A 150 -8.70 3.59 -15.28
C ARG A 150 -9.31 4.90 -14.81
N ILE A 151 -9.39 5.08 -13.49
CA ILE A 151 -9.80 6.31 -12.80
C ILE A 151 -8.56 6.95 -12.21
N GLU A 152 -8.15 8.10 -12.76
CA GLU A 152 -6.89 8.76 -12.39
C GLU A 152 -7.05 9.80 -11.28
N ARG A 153 -8.26 10.33 -11.12
CA ARG A 153 -8.54 11.42 -10.18
C ARG A 153 -9.48 10.95 -9.09
N VAL A 154 -8.99 11.01 -7.86
CA VAL A 154 -9.77 10.76 -6.65
C VAL A 154 -9.66 11.95 -5.70
N ARG A 155 -10.72 12.20 -4.95
CA ARG A 155 -10.70 13.14 -3.82
C ARG A 155 -10.19 12.39 -2.61
N VAL A 156 -9.48 13.09 -1.73
CA VAL A 156 -8.83 12.52 -0.55
C VAL A 156 -9.41 13.20 0.68
N SER A 157 -9.93 12.43 1.64
CA SER A 157 -10.34 12.89 2.97
C SER A 157 -9.43 12.30 4.03
N GLU A 158 -8.80 13.14 4.82
CA GLU A 158 -8.09 12.69 6.02
C GLU A 158 -9.07 12.13 7.04
N VAL A 159 -8.67 11.06 7.72
CA VAL A 159 -9.47 10.37 8.74
C VAL A 159 -8.65 10.32 10.01
N ARG A 160 -9.29 10.57 11.16
CA ARG A 160 -8.62 10.60 12.46
C ARG A 160 -9.43 9.86 13.51
N GLU A 161 -9.73 8.60 13.23
CA GLU A 161 -10.44 7.74 14.16
C GLU A 161 -9.51 6.82 14.94
N SER A 162 -9.83 6.60 16.22
CA SER A 162 -9.04 5.74 17.10
C SER A 162 -9.92 5.08 18.15
N VAL A 163 -9.65 3.80 18.40
CA VAL A 163 -10.27 3.01 19.46
C VAL A 163 -9.22 2.61 20.48
N TYR A 164 -9.62 2.69 21.74
CA TYR A 164 -8.85 2.21 22.88
C TYR A 164 -9.50 0.92 23.37
N ILE A 165 -8.73 -0.15 23.45
CA ILE A 165 -9.22 -1.45 23.91
C ILE A 165 -8.24 -2.04 24.92
N ASP A 166 -8.76 -2.46 26.06
CA ASP A 166 -8.00 -3.20 27.04
C ASP A 166 -8.12 -4.71 26.73
N LEU A 167 -6.99 -5.34 26.42
CA LEU A 167 -6.93 -6.75 26.04
C LEU A 167 -6.30 -7.57 27.16
N MET A 168 -7.06 -8.52 27.71
CA MET A 168 -6.60 -9.52 28.66
C MET A 168 -6.48 -10.89 28.00
N ASP A 169 -5.70 -11.80 28.59
CA ASP A 169 -5.48 -13.16 28.09
C ASP A 169 -5.06 -13.19 26.62
N THR A 170 -4.14 -12.29 26.24
CA THR A 170 -3.69 -12.15 24.85
C THR A 170 -2.96 -13.39 24.33
N HIS A 171 -2.46 -14.24 25.22
CA HIS A 171 -1.93 -15.56 24.89
C HIS A 171 -2.97 -16.53 24.28
N LEU A 172 -4.27 -16.26 24.44
CA LEU A 172 -5.37 -17.02 23.82
C LEU A 172 -5.79 -16.46 22.46
N LEU A 173 -5.27 -15.29 22.07
CA LEU A 173 -5.62 -14.68 20.80
C LEU A 173 -4.95 -15.41 19.64
N THR A 174 -5.64 -15.44 18.50
CA THR A 174 -5.05 -15.87 17.25
C THR A 174 -3.89 -14.95 16.90
N ARG A 175 -2.94 -15.51 16.16
CA ARG A 175 -1.82 -14.79 15.61
C ARG A 175 -1.93 -14.80 14.09
N PRO A 176 -1.31 -13.82 13.41
CA PRO A 176 -1.20 -13.82 11.97
C PRO A 176 -0.71 -15.17 11.48
N VAL A 177 -1.50 -15.77 10.59
CA VAL A 177 -1.08 -16.99 9.91
C VAL A 177 0.05 -16.59 8.98
N ARG A 178 1.25 -17.12 9.19
CA ARG A 178 2.34 -16.99 8.21
C ARG A 178 1.91 -17.69 6.94
N MET A 179 1.35 -16.93 6.00
CA MET A 179 0.71 -17.49 4.80
C MET A 179 1.73 -18.23 3.93
N GLU A 180 3.01 -17.90 4.03
CA GLU A 180 4.11 -18.76 3.53
C GLU A 180 4.00 -20.19 4.08
N ALA A 181 3.95 -20.38 5.39
CA ALA A 181 3.88 -21.72 5.99
C ALA A 181 2.60 -22.49 5.61
N VAL A 182 1.50 -21.80 5.30
CA VAL A 182 0.21 -22.41 4.95
C VAL A 182 0.05 -22.65 3.45
N LEU A 183 0.55 -21.75 2.60
CA LEU A 183 0.42 -21.81 1.14
C LEU A 183 1.65 -22.41 0.45
N SER A 184 2.84 -22.31 1.06
CA SER A 184 4.14 -22.77 0.52
C SER A 184 4.55 -24.18 0.95
N ALA A 185 3.61 -25.00 1.45
CA ALA A 185 3.84 -26.44 1.61
C ALA A 185 3.94 -27.19 0.25
N GLN A 186 3.70 -26.48 -0.87
CA GLN A 186 3.85 -27.00 -2.22
C GLN A 186 5.33 -27.01 -2.61
N LYS A 187 5.80 -28.17 -3.09
CA LYS A 187 7.16 -28.26 -3.67
C LYS A 187 7.21 -27.38 -4.92
N PRO A 188 8.31 -26.65 -5.14
CA PRO A 188 8.47 -25.86 -6.34
C PRO A 188 8.43 -26.75 -7.58
N ASP A 189 7.75 -26.29 -8.63
CA ASP A 189 7.65 -26.97 -9.93
C ASP A 189 8.97 -26.85 -10.71
N HIS A 190 9.67 -25.73 -10.52
CA HIS A 190 10.93 -25.43 -11.17
C HIS A 190 11.84 -24.61 -10.25
N ILE A 191 13.14 -24.90 -10.27
CA ILE A 191 14.17 -24.18 -9.52
C ILE A 191 15.25 -23.75 -10.50
N VAL A 192 15.59 -22.47 -10.48
CA VAL A 192 16.68 -21.89 -11.26
C VAL A 192 17.76 -21.39 -10.30
N HIS A 193 18.94 -21.98 -10.37
CA HIS A 193 20.11 -21.45 -9.67
C HIS A 193 20.71 -20.28 -10.45
N ILE A 194 21.10 -19.22 -9.75
CA ILE A 194 21.60 -17.98 -10.36
C ILE A 194 22.94 -17.68 -9.70
N ASP A 195 24.05 -17.86 -10.42
CA ASP A 195 25.40 -17.80 -9.83
C ASP A 195 25.73 -16.49 -9.08
N SER A 196 25.13 -15.35 -9.47
CA SER A 196 25.28 -14.05 -8.79
C SER A 196 24.30 -13.83 -7.63
N CYS A 197 23.45 -14.80 -7.33
CA CYS A 197 22.32 -14.72 -6.41
C CYS A 197 22.04 -16.06 -5.70
N GLY A 198 20.94 -16.13 -4.93
CA GLY A 198 20.39 -17.40 -4.48
C GLY A 198 19.68 -18.15 -5.61
N SER A 199 18.77 -19.04 -5.27
CA SER A 199 17.90 -19.70 -6.25
C SER A 199 16.55 -18.99 -6.39
N ALA A 200 16.00 -18.98 -7.61
CA ALA A 200 14.62 -18.61 -7.86
C ALA A 200 13.77 -19.87 -8.05
N GLN A 201 12.78 -20.06 -7.19
CA GLN A 201 11.84 -21.17 -7.20
C GLN A 201 10.50 -20.72 -7.79
N TYR A 202 9.80 -21.60 -8.48
CA TYR A 202 8.53 -21.28 -9.14
C TYR A 202 7.43 -22.25 -8.74
N ILE A 203 6.26 -21.71 -8.43
CA ILE A 203 5.02 -22.47 -8.22
C ILE A 203 4.00 -21.98 -9.27
N GLY A 204 3.65 -22.85 -10.21
CA GLY A 204 2.81 -22.55 -11.36
C GLY A 204 3.47 -21.60 -12.38
N GLY A 205 2.64 -20.97 -13.20
CA GLY A 205 3.06 -20.10 -14.29
C GLY A 205 3.47 -20.87 -15.54
N THR A 206 3.37 -20.23 -16.71
CA THR A 206 3.85 -20.78 -17.98
C THR A 206 5.37 -20.69 -18.08
N SER A 207 6.00 -21.49 -18.95
CA SER A 207 7.44 -21.40 -19.19
C SER A 207 7.90 -20.00 -19.60
N GLN A 208 7.07 -19.24 -20.33
CA GLN A 208 7.39 -17.85 -20.68
C GLN A 208 7.33 -16.93 -19.45
N GLN A 209 6.32 -17.08 -18.60
CA GLN A 209 6.18 -16.29 -17.37
C GLN A 209 7.35 -16.52 -16.40
N GLN A 210 7.73 -17.79 -16.23
CA GLN A 210 8.89 -18.18 -15.43
C GLN A 210 10.18 -17.58 -16.04
N SER A 211 10.40 -17.78 -17.34
CA SER A 211 11.57 -17.24 -18.06
C SER A 211 11.71 -15.72 -17.95
N ASP A 212 10.63 -14.97 -18.16
CA ASP A 212 10.65 -13.50 -18.01
C ASP A 212 10.93 -13.08 -16.57
N THR A 213 10.36 -13.79 -15.59
CA THR A 213 10.59 -13.51 -14.17
C THR A 213 12.03 -13.83 -13.77
N THR A 214 12.62 -14.90 -14.30
CA THR A 214 14.04 -15.21 -14.12
C THR A 214 14.92 -14.10 -14.70
N LYS A 215 14.60 -13.58 -15.90
CA LYS A 215 15.33 -12.47 -16.51
C LYS A 215 15.28 -11.21 -15.65
N ALA A 216 14.09 -10.86 -15.15
CA ALA A 216 13.91 -9.74 -14.23
C ALA A 216 14.70 -9.95 -12.93
N HIS A 217 14.59 -11.12 -12.29
CA HIS A 217 15.33 -11.45 -11.06
C HIS A 217 16.84 -11.33 -11.24
N LYS A 218 17.41 -11.86 -12.33
CA LYS A 218 18.86 -11.74 -12.61
C LYS A 218 19.32 -10.28 -12.63
N LEU A 219 18.54 -9.40 -13.27
CA LEU A 219 18.86 -7.97 -13.27
C LEU A 219 18.78 -7.34 -11.88
N LEU A 220 17.84 -7.75 -11.02
CA LEU A 220 17.79 -7.27 -9.63
C LEU A 220 19.09 -7.61 -8.89
N CYS A 221 19.56 -8.84 -8.99
CA CYS A 221 20.80 -9.28 -8.32
C CYS A 221 22.01 -8.43 -8.77
N ASP A 222 22.07 -8.06 -10.05
CA ASP A 222 23.17 -7.26 -10.61
C ASP A 222 23.04 -5.75 -10.33
N LYS A 223 21.81 -5.21 -10.25
CA LYS A 223 21.56 -3.76 -10.20
C LYS A 223 21.22 -3.21 -8.82
N LEU A 224 20.78 -4.03 -7.86
CA LEU A 224 20.49 -3.51 -6.51
C LEU A 224 21.74 -2.93 -5.83
N GLN A 225 22.92 -3.50 -6.09
CA GLN A 225 24.19 -2.92 -5.65
C GLN A 225 24.43 -1.55 -6.32
N LYS A 226 24.16 -1.42 -7.62
CA LYS A 226 24.28 -0.13 -8.34
C LYS A 226 23.32 0.92 -7.76
N ALA A 227 22.09 0.53 -7.42
CA ALA A 227 21.13 1.40 -6.75
C ALA A 227 21.65 1.87 -5.39
N TYR A 228 22.17 0.95 -4.57
CA TYR A 228 22.83 1.27 -3.31
C TYR A 228 23.99 2.27 -3.49
N ASP A 229 24.88 2.03 -4.44
CA ASP A 229 26.08 2.85 -4.68
C ASP A 229 25.73 4.27 -5.18
N ALA A 230 24.64 4.40 -5.94
CA ALA A 230 24.16 5.67 -6.46
C ALA A 230 23.50 6.58 -5.41
N VAL A 231 23.13 6.05 -4.23
CA VAL A 231 22.49 6.84 -3.17
C VAL A 231 23.47 7.90 -2.66
N GLY A 232 23.17 9.16 -2.98
CA GLY A 232 23.98 10.32 -2.65
C GLY A 232 23.22 11.61 -2.88
N ASN A 233 23.87 12.75 -2.64
CA ASN A 233 23.27 14.06 -2.87
C ASN A 233 23.28 14.42 -4.37
N ASN A 234 22.38 13.81 -5.13
CA ASN A 234 22.23 14.00 -6.57
C ASN A 234 20.76 14.15 -6.95
N ASP A 235 20.50 14.53 -8.21
CA ASP A 235 19.14 14.80 -8.67
C ASP A 235 18.26 13.55 -8.73
N LEU A 236 18.86 12.38 -8.94
CA LEU A 236 18.14 11.11 -8.90
C LEU A 236 17.58 10.84 -7.49
N TYR A 237 18.41 11.01 -6.45
CA TYR A 237 17.95 10.92 -5.07
C TYR A 237 16.86 11.96 -4.79
N LYS A 238 17.07 13.22 -5.18
CA LYS A 238 16.09 14.28 -4.91
C LYS A 238 14.75 14.04 -5.59
N THR A 239 14.77 13.45 -6.79
CA THR A 239 13.56 13.12 -7.56
C THR A 239 12.69 12.10 -6.82
N TRP A 240 13.31 11.08 -6.23
CA TRP A 240 12.59 9.94 -5.66
C TRP A 240 12.52 9.94 -4.14
N PHE A 241 13.38 10.68 -3.44
CA PHE A 241 13.48 10.66 -1.98
C PHE A 241 13.50 12.06 -1.35
N GLY A 242 13.41 13.11 -2.18
CA GLY A 242 13.27 14.48 -1.73
C GLY A 242 14.56 15.12 -1.26
N ILE A 243 14.43 16.18 -0.44
CA ILE A 243 15.59 16.94 0.07
C ILE A 243 16.59 16.00 0.74
N TYR A 244 17.85 16.05 0.28
CA TYR A 244 18.92 15.21 0.78
C TYR A 244 19.16 15.45 2.28
N ASP A 245 19.31 14.36 3.00
CA ASP A 245 19.72 14.30 4.41
C ASP A 245 20.51 13.00 4.61
N GLY A 246 21.59 13.08 5.37
CA GLY A 246 22.49 11.94 5.57
C GLY A 246 21.81 10.76 6.27
N GLY A 247 20.92 11.01 7.23
CA GLY A 247 20.19 9.96 7.94
C GLY A 247 19.16 9.26 7.05
N ARG A 248 18.39 10.04 6.27
CA ARG A 248 17.46 9.48 5.27
C ARG A 248 18.20 8.71 4.18
N ALA A 249 19.33 9.21 3.68
CA ALA A 249 20.14 8.50 2.70
C ALA A 249 20.71 7.18 3.24
N THR A 250 21.12 7.13 4.51
CA THR A 250 21.51 5.87 5.18
C THR A 250 20.35 4.88 5.26
N THR A 251 19.13 5.35 5.49
CA THR A 251 17.92 4.51 5.50
C THR A 251 17.68 3.90 4.12
N VAL A 252 17.72 4.71 3.06
CA VAL A 252 17.58 4.24 1.67
C VAL A 252 18.65 3.20 1.31
N LYS A 253 19.92 3.46 1.68
CA LYS A 253 21.01 2.50 1.50
C LYS A 253 20.75 1.19 2.26
N SER A 254 20.28 1.26 3.50
CA SER A 254 19.98 0.08 4.28
C SER A 254 18.92 -0.79 3.61
N ILE A 255 17.90 -0.19 2.99
CA ILE A 255 16.83 -0.94 2.33
C ILE A 255 17.36 -1.63 1.08
N TYR A 256 18.09 -0.95 0.19
CA TYR A 256 18.70 -1.61 -0.97
C TYR A 256 19.67 -2.73 -0.58
N LYS A 257 20.45 -2.52 0.49
CA LYS A 257 21.34 -3.55 1.02
C LYS A 257 20.56 -4.77 1.51
N LYS A 258 19.49 -4.57 2.30
CA LYS A 258 18.65 -5.67 2.79
C LYS A 258 17.99 -6.43 1.64
N SER A 259 17.43 -5.74 0.64
CA SER A 259 16.83 -6.38 -0.54
C SER A 259 17.86 -7.19 -1.34
N LYS A 260 19.06 -6.65 -1.55
CA LYS A 260 20.16 -7.37 -2.21
C LYS A 260 20.57 -8.60 -1.41
N ASP A 261 20.87 -8.43 -0.12
CA ASP A 261 21.32 -9.52 0.74
C ASP A 261 20.24 -10.61 0.88
N GLY A 262 18.97 -10.22 0.93
CA GLY A 262 17.83 -11.14 0.94
C GLY A 262 17.82 -12.02 -0.31
N LEU A 263 17.90 -11.42 -1.50
CA LEU A 263 17.95 -12.16 -2.78
C LEU A 263 19.20 -13.02 -2.94
N THR A 264 20.36 -12.56 -2.46
CA THR A 264 21.62 -13.31 -2.56
C THR A 264 21.67 -14.50 -1.59
N ASN A 265 21.14 -14.35 -0.37
CA ASN A 265 21.32 -15.34 0.70
C ASN A 265 20.09 -16.22 0.93
N THR A 266 19.05 -16.08 0.11
CA THR A 266 17.80 -16.80 0.27
C THR A 266 17.38 -17.42 -1.05
N ASP A 267 16.99 -18.70 -1.01
CA ASP A 267 16.22 -19.26 -2.11
C ASP A 267 14.80 -18.69 -2.05
N VAL A 268 14.48 -17.82 -3.00
CA VAL A 268 13.20 -17.11 -3.05
C VAL A 268 12.21 -17.80 -3.96
N THR A 269 10.92 -17.58 -3.72
CA THR A 269 9.83 -18.21 -4.46
C THR A 269 8.99 -17.17 -5.19
N TYR A 270 8.67 -17.47 -6.44
CA TYR A 270 7.69 -16.78 -7.27
C TYR A 270 6.47 -17.67 -7.45
N ASP A 271 5.37 -17.33 -6.79
CA ASP A 271 4.17 -18.14 -6.75
C ASP A 271 3.06 -17.54 -7.62
N PHE A 272 2.94 -18.04 -8.84
CA PHE A 272 1.86 -17.66 -9.75
C PHE A 272 0.55 -18.33 -9.37
N LYS A 273 0.58 -19.56 -8.86
CA LYS A 273 -0.63 -20.34 -8.64
C LYS A 273 -1.50 -19.76 -7.53
N ASN A 274 -0.94 -19.59 -6.34
CA ASN A 274 -1.66 -19.03 -5.21
C ASN A 274 -1.85 -17.52 -5.40
N GLY A 275 -0.94 -16.85 -6.12
CA GLY A 275 -1.12 -15.45 -6.54
C GLY A 275 -2.38 -15.25 -7.38
N LEU A 276 -2.65 -16.10 -8.36
CA LEU A 276 -3.86 -16.00 -9.19
C LEU A 276 -5.15 -16.26 -8.41
N ASP A 277 -5.11 -17.14 -7.41
CA ASP A 277 -6.27 -17.44 -6.59
C ASP A 277 -6.59 -16.28 -5.62
N ILE A 278 -5.58 -15.77 -4.92
CA ILE A 278 -5.73 -14.68 -3.95
C ILE A 278 -6.05 -13.36 -4.66
N CYS A 279 -5.41 -13.07 -5.78
CA CYS A 279 -5.67 -11.84 -6.54
C CYS A 279 -6.88 -11.96 -7.47
N LYS A 280 -7.69 -13.02 -7.38
CA LYS A 280 -8.83 -13.23 -8.27
C LYS A 280 -9.77 -12.02 -8.27
N ALA A 281 -10.08 -11.54 -9.47
CA ALA A 281 -10.88 -10.33 -9.73
C ALA A 281 -10.31 -8.99 -9.23
N ARG A 282 -9.10 -8.99 -8.65
CA ARG A 282 -8.40 -7.79 -8.17
C ARG A 282 -7.48 -7.22 -9.23
N ASN A 283 -7.28 -5.89 -9.22
CA ASN A 283 -6.38 -5.20 -10.14
C ASN A 283 -4.95 -5.11 -9.58
N TRP A 284 -4.39 -6.24 -9.13
CA TRP A 284 -3.10 -6.27 -8.45
C TRP A 284 -2.03 -6.90 -9.34
N ARG A 285 -0.76 -6.49 -9.21
CA ARG A 285 0.34 -7.16 -9.93
C ARG A 285 0.98 -8.26 -9.10
N ALA A 286 1.19 -8.02 -7.82
CA ALA A 286 1.76 -8.98 -6.90
C ALA A 286 1.36 -8.63 -5.47
N PHE A 287 1.79 -9.46 -4.53
CA PHE A 287 1.80 -9.14 -3.12
C PHE A 287 2.89 -9.92 -2.40
N THR A 288 3.22 -9.48 -1.21
CA THR A 288 4.11 -10.18 -0.28
C THR A 288 3.78 -9.85 1.18
N TYR A 289 4.64 -10.28 2.10
CA TYR A 289 4.63 -9.97 3.53
C TYR A 289 6.03 -9.51 3.94
N ASP A 290 6.11 -8.77 5.04
CA ASP A 290 7.39 -8.52 5.70
C ASP A 290 8.08 -9.84 6.06
N ASP A 291 9.40 -9.90 5.82
CA ASP A 291 10.28 -11.06 6.03
C ASP A 291 9.96 -12.29 5.17
N SER A 292 9.09 -12.15 4.16
CA SER A 292 8.71 -13.25 3.28
C SER A 292 9.82 -13.65 2.32
N LYS A 293 9.89 -14.96 2.06
CA LYS A 293 10.73 -15.51 0.99
C LYS A 293 9.98 -15.68 -0.32
N THR A 294 8.71 -15.31 -0.35
CA THR A 294 7.79 -15.53 -1.46
C THR A 294 7.17 -14.23 -1.94
N VAL A 295 7.14 -14.05 -3.26
CA VAL A 295 6.31 -13.06 -3.94
C VAL A 295 5.23 -13.81 -4.71
N TRP A 296 3.97 -13.48 -4.42
CA TRP A 296 2.83 -14.06 -5.13
C TRP A 296 2.48 -13.18 -6.30
N LEU A 297 2.50 -13.76 -7.49
CA LEU A 297 2.35 -13.04 -8.75
C LEU A 297 0.90 -13.16 -9.23
N CYS A 298 0.23 -12.02 -9.35
CA CYS A 298 -1.17 -11.93 -9.72
C CYS A 298 -1.37 -11.97 -11.26
N GLY A 299 -2.64 -12.02 -11.68
CA GLY A 299 -3.05 -12.03 -13.08
C GLY A 299 -2.39 -10.95 -13.95
N PRO A 300 -2.54 -9.67 -13.62
CA PRO A 300 -1.89 -8.58 -14.34
C PRO A 300 -0.38 -8.73 -14.52
N TYR A 301 0.39 -9.24 -13.55
CA TYR A 301 1.84 -9.45 -13.74
C TYR A 301 2.14 -10.54 -14.78
N GLY A 302 1.41 -11.65 -14.71
CA GLY A 302 1.67 -12.82 -15.55
C GLY A 302 1.12 -12.71 -16.97
N TYR A 303 -0.02 -12.04 -17.15
CA TYR A 303 -0.81 -12.11 -18.39
C TYR A 303 -0.97 -10.78 -19.13
N ASP A 304 -0.71 -9.63 -18.49
CA ASP A 304 -0.66 -8.37 -19.24
C ASP A 304 0.58 -8.34 -20.13
N SER A 305 0.47 -7.63 -21.26
CA SER A 305 1.62 -7.32 -22.11
C SER A 305 2.44 -6.16 -21.52
N ILE A 306 3.11 -6.42 -20.40
CA ILE A 306 4.10 -5.51 -19.80
C ILE A 306 5.53 -5.93 -20.16
N THR A 307 6.43 -4.96 -20.24
CA THR A 307 7.84 -5.24 -20.52
C THR A 307 8.47 -6.01 -19.37
N THR A 308 9.45 -6.86 -19.67
CA THR A 308 10.22 -7.54 -18.62
C THR A 308 11.11 -6.56 -17.87
N TYR A 309 11.77 -5.66 -18.59
CA TYR A 309 12.78 -4.76 -18.04
C TYR A 309 12.23 -3.38 -17.70
N CYS A 310 12.83 -2.75 -16.69
CA CYS A 310 12.59 -1.36 -16.29
C CYS A 310 12.60 -0.41 -17.48
N THR A 311 11.74 0.59 -17.41
CA THR A 311 11.68 1.71 -18.35
C THR A 311 11.79 3.03 -17.60
N THR A 312 12.16 4.11 -18.31
CA THR A 312 12.22 5.48 -17.76
C THR A 312 11.09 6.38 -18.24
N ASN A 313 10.00 5.78 -18.70
CA ASN A 313 8.76 6.49 -19.04
C ASN A 313 7.70 6.41 -17.92
N GLY A 314 8.04 5.81 -16.78
CA GLY A 314 7.13 5.66 -15.63
C GLY A 314 6.15 4.48 -15.72
N ALA A 315 6.26 3.63 -16.75
CA ALA A 315 5.47 2.41 -16.85
C ALA A 315 6.01 1.30 -15.93
N TYR A 316 5.11 0.46 -15.42
CA TYR A 316 5.49 -0.72 -14.64
C TYR A 316 5.95 -1.85 -15.54
N SER A 317 7.15 -2.36 -15.28
CA SER A 317 7.69 -3.59 -15.87
C SER A 317 7.67 -4.74 -14.85
N LYS A 318 7.99 -5.96 -15.29
CA LYS A 318 8.17 -7.09 -14.37
C LYS A 318 9.31 -6.81 -13.39
N GLU A 319 10.46 -6.31 -13.87
CA GLU A 319 11.61 -5.89 -13.04
C GLU A 319 11.22 -4.85 -11.98
N HIS A 320 10.41 -3.85 -12.35
CA HIS A 320 9.90 -2.85 -11.40
C HIS A 320 9.06 -3.48 -10.29
N VAL A 321 8.10 -4.33 -10.67
CA VAL A 321 7.23 -5.02 -9.69
C VAL A 321 8.08 -5.85 -8.72
N LEU A 322 9.05 -6.61 -9.23
CA LEU A 322 9.91 -7.38 -8.34
C LEU A 322 10.74 -6.50 -7.41
N ALA A 323 11.28 -5.37 -7.89
CA ALA A 323 12.05 -4.45 -7.06
C ALA A 323 11.18 -3.82 -5.95
N HIS A 324 9.90 -3.57 -6.25
CA HIS A 324 8.90 -3.10 -5.30
C HIS A 324 8.64 -4.17 -4.21
N GLU A 325 8.24 -5.38 -4.60
CA GLU A 325 7.89 -6.44 -3.65
C GLU A 325 9.07 -6.86 -2.76
N TRP A 326 10.28 -6.97 -3.33
CA TRP A 326 11.47 -7.30 -2.53
C TRP A 326 11.93 -6.16 -1.62
N SER A 327 11.44 -4.93 -1.82
CA SER A 327 11.62 -3.84 -0.87
C SER A 327 10.69 -4.00 0.34
N HIS A 328 9.48 -4.53 0.18
CA HIS A 328 8.62 -4.91 1.31
C HIS A 328 9.25 -6.06 2.08
N ALA A 329 9.43 -7.20 1.42
CA ALA A 329 9.82 -8.44 2.06
C ALA A 329 11.13 -8.32 2.87
N PHE A 330 12.15 -7.63 2.34
CA PHE A 330 13.43 -7.50 3.03
C PHE A 330 13.68 -6.12 3.63
N GLY A 331 13.09 -5.07 3.07
CA GLY A 331 13.31 -3.68 3.47
C GLY A 331 12.25 -3.12 4.41
N HIS A 332 11.10 -3.78 4.55
CA HIS A 332 9.92 -3.35 5.30
C HIS A 332 9.42 -1.96 4.88
N THR A 333 9.47 -1.68 3.57
CA THR A 333 8.80 -0.51 3.00
C THR A 333 7.28 -0.67 3.10
N ASN A 334 6.55 0.41 2.86
CA ASN A 334 5.10 0.49 2.91
C ASN A 334 4.55 0.91 1.55
N ASP A 335 3.24 0.71 1.37
CA ASP A 335 2.49 1.22 0.23
C ASP A 335 1.63 2.39 0.68
N TYR A 336 2.06 3.59 0.31
CA TYR A 336 1.26 4.79 0.54
C TYR A 336 0.21 4.91 -0.55
N ALA A 337 -1.01 5.25 -0.16
CA ALA A 337 -2.12 5.38 -1.09
C ALA A 337 -1.77 6.35 -2.24
N ASP A 338 -1.07 7.45 -1.93
CA ASP A 338 -0.59 8.45 -2.89
C ASP A 338 0.86 8.19 -3.35
N GLY A 339 1.32 6.94 -3.23
CA GLY A 339 2.67 6.51 -3.55
C GLY A 339 2.80 5.70 -4.84
N TYR A 340 1.69 5.17 -5.39
CA TYR A 340 1.75 4.39 -6.64
C TYR A 340 1.87 5.28 -7.89
N GLY A 341 2.89 5.03 -8.68
CA GLY A 341 3.15 5.64 -9.97
C GLY A 341 4.20 6.75 -9.88
N ALA A 342 4.93 6.94 -10.97
CA ALA A 342 6.12 7.79 -10.99
C ALA A 342 5.84 9.23 -10.53
N GLU A 343 4.72 9.82 -10.92
CA GLU A 343 4.37 11.19 -10.53
C GLU A 343 3.98 11.29 -9.05
N ASN A 344 3.25 10.29 -8.54
CA ASN A 344 2.86 10.21 -7.14
C ASN A 344 4.08 10.02 -6.23
N CYS A 345 5.00 9.12 -6.60
CA CYS A 345 6.31 8.98 -5.95
C CYS A 345 7.07 10.32 -5.88
N LYS A 346 7.13 11.08 -6.98
CA LYS A 346 7.76 12.42 -7.00
C LYS A 346 7.01 13.41 -6.10
N ASN A 347 5.69 13.32 -6.00
CA ASN A 347 4.90 14.17 -5.11
C ASN A 347 5.13 13.84 -3.63
N LEU A 348 5.27 12.57 -3.27
CA LEU A 348 5.73 12.18 -1.94
C LEU A 348 7.12 12.76 -1.64
N ALA A 349 8.04 12.70 -2.59
CA ALA A 349 9.40 13.23 -2.44
C ALA A 349 9.44 14.76 -2.26
N LYS A 350 8.44 15.49 -2.78
CA LYS A 350 8.30 16.95 -2.59
C LYS A 350 7.75 17.31 -1.19
N LYS A 351 7.21 16.37 -0.42
CA LYS A 351 6.72 16.64 0.96
C LYS A 351 7.89 17.04 1.87
N ASN A 352 7.60 17.81 2.91
CA ASN A 352 8.60 18.26 3.89
C ASN A 352 8.13 17.97 5.33
N PRO A 353 8.71 16.98 6.03
CA PRO A 353 9.76 16.08 5.57
C PRO A 353 9.28 15.04 4.53
N PRO A 354 10.15 14.49 3.66
CA PRO A 354 9.78 13.49 2.65
C PRO A 354 9.68 12.07 3.24
N THR A 355 9.19 11.94 4.48
CA THR A 355 9.23 10.68 5.24
C THR A 355 8.52 9.55 4.51
N GLU A 356 7.35 9.83 3.92
CA GLU A 356 6.59 8.83 3.16
C GLU A 356 7.35 8.33 1.93
N ALA A 357 8.10 9.20 1.23
CA ALA A 357 8.90 8.77 0.07
C ALA A 357 10.05 7.84 0.45
N ILE A 358 10.65 8.04 1.63
CA ILE A 358 11.70 7.16 2.18
C ILE A 358 11.14 5.80 2.60
N ASP A 359 9.85 5.73 2.86
CA ASP A 359 9.16 4.55 3.35
C ASP A 359 8.27 3.88 2.28
N ASN A 360 8.20 4.41 1.04
CA ASN A 360 7.30 3.91 0.00
C ASN A 360 8.03 2.98 -0.99
N ALA A 361 7.56 1.74 -1.15
CA ALA A 361 8.17 0.72 -2.01
C ALA A 361 8.34 1.17 -3.47
N ASP A 362 7.35 1.88 -4.01
CA ASP A 362 7.37 2.32 -5.40
C ASP A 362 8.43 3.39 -5.66
N ASN A 363 8.79 4.21 -4.65
CA ASN A 363 9.91 5.15 -4.74
C ASN A 363 11.24 4.41 -4.91
N TYR A 364 11.43 3.26 -4.23
CA TYR A 364 12.61 2.41 -4.41
C TYR A 364 12.65 1.75 -5.78
N ALA A 365 11.52 1.25 -6.28
CA ALA A 365 11.44 0.62 -7.58
C ALA A 365 11.74 1.62 -8.72
N PHE A 366 11.18 2.84 -8.66
CA PHE A 366 11.48 3.88 -9.64
C PHE A 366 12.91 4.41 -9.54
N TYR A 367 13.43 4.66 -8.34
CA TYR A 367 14.83 5.04 -8.18
C TYR A 367 15.74 3.97 -8.79
N TYR A 368 15.48 2.69 -8.51
CA TYR A 368 16.20 1.56 -9.09
C TYR A 368 16.10 1.54 -10.63
N CYS A 369 14.90 1.68 -11.20
CA CYS A 369 14.71 1.61 -12.65
C CYS A 369 15.37 2.79 -13.40
N TYR A 370 15.38 3.99 -12.80
CA TYR A 370 16.03 5.15 -13.39
C TYR A 370 17.55 5.17 -13.12
N ASN A 371 18.02 4.45 -12.10
CA ASN A 371 19.43 4.25 -11.81
C ASN A 371 20.04 3.17 -12.71
N GLY A 372 20.33 3.53 -13.97
CA GLY A 372 20.92 2.60 -14.95
C GLY A 372 20.32 2.68 -16.35
N ALA A 373 19.49 3.70 -16.63
CA ALA A 373 18.90 3.92 -17.94
C ALA A 373 19.86 4.52 -18.98
N THR A 374 21.17 4.44 -18.74
CA THR A 374 22.19 4.69 -19.76
C THR A 374 22.94 3.38 -19.99
N SER A 375 22.92 2.94 -21.26
CA SER A 375 23.55 1.74 -21.86
C SER A 375 23.03 0.35 -21.48
N PHE A 376 21.88 -0.02 -22.05
CA PHE A 376 21.75 -1.31 -22.72
C PHE A 376 21.40 -1.01 -24.18
N GLU A 377 22.39 -0.52 -24.93
CA GLU A 377 22.41 -0.79 -26.37
C GLU A 377 22.59 -2.31 -26.52
N PHE A 378 21.86 -2.83 -27.48
CA PHE A 378 21.76 -4.22 -27.89
C PHE A 378 23.12 -4.93 -27.91
N ASP A 379 23.22 -6.01 -27.14
CA ASP A 379 24.04 -7.17 -27.49
C ASP A 379 23.18 -8.40 -27.23
N PHE A 380 22.42 -8.80 -28.25
CA PHE A 380 22.21 -10.16 -28.74
C PHE A 380 21.45 -10.12 -30.07
#